data_AF-A0A919A0H9-F1
#
_entry.id   AF-A0A919A0H9-F1
#
_cell.length_a   1.000
_cell.length_b   1.000
_cell.length_c   1.000
_cell.angle_alpha   90.00
_cell.angle_beta   90.00
_cell.angle_gamma   90.00
#
_symmetry.space_group_name_H-M   'P 1'
#
loop_
_entity.id
_entity.type
_entity.pdbx_description
1 polymer ?
#
loop_
_entity_poly.entity_id
_entity_poly.type
_entity_poly.pdbx_seq_one_letter_code
_entity_poly.pdbx_strand_id
1 'polypeptide(L)'
;MSARGPTLERMSSPISLAALEPVLKRILVDTVQMFRPGPQVLNEDTGEYDPGPDVILWEGLGAVFSAGGPGMVMSLAGQSYQDDTRNRYQLLTWLDAPVASRDVCVRVTAATVDQGLLNRVWRVLDLSQAQTLAVVRTTWMDEVTQQSSAAQAIQPAREAHTPPF
;
A
#
# COMPACT_ATOMS: atom_id res chain seq x y z
N MET A 1 3.07 -47.87 -47.83
CA MET A 1 2.19 -46.94 -47.09
C MET A 1 2.85 -46.69 -45.74
N SER A 2 3.87 -45.83 -45.70
CA SER A 2 3.86 -44.37 -45.53
C SER A 2 3.54 -43.92 -44.10
N ALA A 3 4.61 -43.49 -43.43
CA ALA A 3 4.78 -42.53 -42.32
C ALA A 3 3.90 -42.63 -41.06
N ARG A 4 4.49 -43.17 -39.97
CA ARG A 4 4.20 -42.72 -38.60
C ARG A 4 4.71 -41.27 -38.48
N GLY A 5 3.79 -40.32 -38.29
CA GLY A 5 4.16 -38.92 -38.03
C GLY A 5 4.92 -38.79 -36.70
N PRO A 6 5.86 -37.85 -36.58
CA PRO A 6 6.55 -37.62 -35.32
C PRO A 6 5.58 -36.99 -34.30
N THR A 7 5.30 -37.72 -33.23
CA THR A 7 4.76 -37.15 -31.99
C THR A 7 5.77 -36.15 -31.48
N LEU A 8 5.52 -34.86 -31.74
CA LEU A 8 6.22 -33.76 -31.10
C LEU A 8 5.76 -33.73 -29.64
N GLU A 9 6.46 -34.49 -28.81
CA GLU A 9 6.63 -34.24 -27.38
C GLU A 9 6.79 -32.74 -27.18
N ARG A 10 5.76 -32.09 -26.65
CA ARG A 10 5.82 -30.68 -26.25
C ARG A 10 6.66 -30.63 -24.98
N MET A 11 7.98 -30.75 -25.13
CA MET A 11 8.95 -30.61 -24.06
C MET A 11 8.79 -29.19 -23.50
N SER A 12 8.06 -29.07 -22.39
CA SER A 12 7.99 -27.83 -21.62
C SER A 12 9.41 -27.56 -21.12
N SER A 13 10.16 -26.73 -21.85
CA SER A 13 11.42 -26.22 -21.35
C SER A 13 11.14 -25.53 -20.01
N PRO A 14 11.95 -25.77 -18.96
CA PRO A 14 11.78 -25.04 -17.70
C PRO A 14 11.88 -23.54 -18.01
N ILE A 15 10.84 -22.79 -17.64
CA ILE A 15 10.82 -21.34 -17.82
C ILE A 15 12.00 -20.77 -17.05
N SER A 16 12.93 -20.12 -17.76
CA SER A 16 14.02 -19.40 -17.11
C SER A 16 13.46 -18.17 -16.37
N LEU A 17 14.11 -17.76 -15.27
CA LEU A 17 13.74 -16.53 -14.57
C LEU A 17 13.77 -15.30 -15.50
N ALA A 18 14.70 -15.26 -16.46
CA ALA A 18 14.77 -14.22 -17.48
C ALA A 18 13.51 -14.18 -18.37
N ALA A 19 12.91 -15.34 -18.67
CA ALA A 19 11.67 -15.41 -19.45
C ALA A 19 10.44 -14.90 -18.68
N LEU A 20 10.52 -14.72 -17.35
CA LEU A 20 9.44 -14.13 -16.55
C LEU A 20 9.45 -12.60 -16.57
N GLU A 21 10.59 -11.95 -16.89
CA GLU A 21 10.69 -10.48 -16.91
C GLU A 21 9.59 -9.79 -17.75
N PRO A 22 9.32 -10.19 -19.01
CA PRO A 22 8.25 -9.57 -19.79
C PRO A 22 6.84 -9.86 -19.25
N VAL A 23 6.66 -10.95 -18.50
CA VAL A 23 5.38 -11.27 -17.84
C VAL A 23 5.21 -10.37 -16.62
N LEU A 24 6.26 -10.18 -15.82
CA LEU A 24 6.23 -9.32 -14.65
C LEU A 24 6.01 -7.86 -15.01
N LYS A 25 6.60 -7.37 -16.12
CA LYS A 25 6.30 -6.01 -16.62
C LYS A 25 4.84 -5.82 -17.05
N ARG A 26 4.10 -6.91 -17.31
CA ARG A 26 2.65 -6.87 -17.55
C ARG A 26 1.81 -6.94 -16.28
N ILE A 27 2.43 -7.27 -15.14
CA ILE A 27 1.78 -7.36 -13.83
C ILE A 27 2.09 -6.11 -12.99
N LEU A 28 3.37 -5.71 -12.94
CA LEU A 28 3.88 -4.49 -12.32
C LEU A 28 3.77 -3.34 -13.32
N VAL A 29 2.55 -2.82 -13.47
CA VAL A 29 2.20 -1.82 -14.49
C VAL A 29 2.18 -0.39 -13.96
N ASP A 30 2.19 -0.21 -12.64
CA ASP A 30 2.14 1.10 -12.01
C ASP A 30 3.55 1.56 -11.63
N THR A 31 3.76 2.87 -11.58
CA THR A 31 4.97 3.45 -10.96
C THR A 31 4.65 3.80 -9.52
N VAL A 32 5.42 3.24 -8.60
CA VAL A 32 5.28 3.43 -7.17
C VAL A 32 6.51 4.12 -6.62
N GLN A 33 6.30 4.96 -5.62
CA GLN A 33 7.35 5.69 -4.95
C GLN A 33 7.35 5.36 -3.46
N MET A 34 8.51 4.97 -2.95
CA MET A 34 8.79 4.79 -1.54
C MET A 34 9.41 6.06 -0.98
N PHE A 35 8.88 6.58 0.11
CA PHE A 35 9.38 7.80 0.73
C PHE A 35 9.25 7.74 2.25
N ARG A 36 9.99 8.61 2.93
CA ARG A 36 9.76 8.91 4.35
C ARG A 36 9.19 10.31 4.45
N PRO A 37 8.09 10.52 5.21
CA PRO A 37 7.59 11.86 5.48
C PRO A 37 8.69 12.75 6.05
N GLY A 38 8.76 14.00 5.58
CA GLY A 38 9.69 14.99 6.10
C GLY A 38 9.41 15.34 7.56
N PRO A 39 10.39 15.90 8.30
CA PRO A 39 10.13 16.43 9.63
C PRO A 39 9.12 17.57 9.56
N GLN A 40 8.33 17.74 10.62
CA GLN A 40 7.45 18.90 10.77
C GLN A 40 8.31 20.17 10.90
N VAL A 41 8.02 21.18 10.09
CA VAL A 41 8.71 22.47 10.07
C VAL A 41 7.73 23.54 10.55
N LEU A 42 8.13 24.33 11.54
CA LEU A 42 7.32 25.46 11.99
C LEU A 42 7.29 26.53 10.90
N ASN A 43 6.09 26.89 10.46
CA ASN A 43 5.88 28.03 9.58
C ASN A 43 5.82 29.30 10.43
N GLU A 44 6.82 30.16 10.30
CA GLU A 44 6.95 31.37 11.12
C GLU A 44 5.84 32.40 10.86
N ASP A 45 5.22 32.36 9.68
CA ASP A 45 4.16 33.29 9.29
C ASP A 45 2.78 32.87 9.86
N THR A 46 2.51 31.56 9.97
CA THR A 46 1.24 31.03 10.48
C THR A 46 1.30 30.56 11.92
N GLY A 47 2.50 30.25 12.43
CA GLY A 47 2.71 29.61 13.73
C GLY A 47 2.30 28.13 13.77
N GLU A 48 1.95 27.54 12.63
CA GLU A 48 1.57 26.13 12.51
C GLU A 48 2.74 25.26 12.06
N TYR A 49 2.70 23.97 12.38
CA TYR A 49 3.68 23.00 11.87
C TYR A 49 3.21 22.45 10.53
N ASP A 50 3.99 22.72 9.48
CA ASP A 50 3.77 22.17 8.15
C ASP A 50 4.66 20.93 7.93
N PRO A 51 4.15 19.89 7.23
CA PRO A 51 4.97 18.75 6.87
C PRO A 51 6.09 19.18 5.93
N GLY A 52 7.33 18.94 6.34
CA GLY A 52 8.50 19.17 5.50
C GLY A 52 8.53 18.25 4.27
N PRO A 53 9.44 18.52 3.32
CA PRO A 53 9.51 17.76 2.08
C PRO A 53 9.83 16.27 2.33
N ASP A 54 9.12 15.41 1.61
CA ASP A 54 9.33 13.96 1.65
C ASP A 54 10.75 13.58 1.20
N VAL A 55 11.34 12.60 1.89
CA VAL A 55 12.60 11.99 1.48
C VAL A 55 12.31 10.78 0.61
N ILE A 56 12.52 10.92 -0.70
CA ILE A 56 12.33 9.82 -1.66
C ILE A 56 13.44 8.79 -1.51
N LEU A 57 13.06 7.53 -1.30
CA LEU A 57 13.99 6.41 -1.16
C LEU A 57 14.14 5.64 -2.48
N TRP A 58 13.04 5.49 -3.21
CA TRP A 58 13.02 4.73 -4.45
C TRP A 58 11.76 5.04 -5.26
N GLU A 59 11.88 4.96 -6.58
CA GLU A 59 10.76 5.04 -7.51
C GLU A 59 10.96 4.04 -8.64
N GLY A 60 9.92 3.30 -8.99
CA GLY A 60 9.99 2.31 -10.05
C GLY A 60 8.72 1.51 -10.22
N LEU A 61 8.80 0.47 -11.06
CA LEU A 61 7.65 -0.39 -11.35
C LEU A 61 7.23 -1.21 -10.12
N GLY A 62 5.94 -1.14 -9.82
CA GLY A 62 5.33 -1.90 -8.75
C GLY A 62 3.87 -2.20 -9.04
N ALA A 63 3.22 -2.87 -8.09
CA ALA A 63 1.78 -3.04 -8.08
C ALA A 63 1.28 -2.97 -6.64
N VAL A 64 0.18 -2.27 -6.44
CA VAL A 64 -0.53 -2.21 -5.16
C VAL A 64 -1.88 -2.89 -5.33
N PHE A 65 -2.22 -3.81 -4.42
CA PHE A 65 -3.55 -4.43 -4.43
C PHE A 65 -4.06 -4.64 -3.00
N SER A 66 -5.38 -4.61 -2.85
CA SER A 66 -6.03 -4.89 -1.58
C SER A 66 -5.83 -6.37 -1.22
N ALA A 67 -5.40 -6.61 0.00
CA ALA A 67 -5.14 -7.95 0.55
C ALA A 67 -6.22 -8.39 1.55
N GLY A 68 -7.41 -7.77 1.50
CA GLY A 68 -8.58 -8.14 2.31
C GLY A 68 -9.82 -8.41 1.45
N GLY A 69 -10.38 -9.61 1.59
CA GLY A 69 -11.77 -9.88 1.21
C GLY A 69 -12.74 -9.38 2.30
N PRO A 70 -14.06 -9.33 2.05
CA PRO A 70 -15.06 -8.94 3.05
C PRO A 70 -15.11 -9.97 4.19
N GLY A 71 -14.25 -9.81 5.19
CA GLY A 71 -14.27 -10.59 6.44
C GLY A 71 -15.30 -10.01 7.41
N MET A 72 -16.53 -10.52 7.37
CA MET A 72 -17.50 -10.30 8.44
C MET A 72 -17.06 -11.14 9.64
N VAL A 73 -16.81 -10.52 10.78
CA VAL A 73 -16.62 -11.23 12.04
C VAL A 73 -17.62 -10.63 13.01
N MET A 74 -18.52 -11.48 13.50
CA MET A 74 -19.43 -11.13 14.57
C MET A 74 -18.67 -11.28 15.89
N SER A 75 -18.61 -10.20 16.67
CA SER A 75 -18.21 -10.29 18.07
C SER A 75 -19.34 -10.93 18.88
N LEU A 76 -19.06 -12.08 19.51
CA LEU A 76 -19.89 -12.62 20.57
C LEU A 76 -19.71 -11.71 21.80
N ALA A 77 -20.81 -11.32 22.44
CA ALA A 77 -20.79 -10.39 23.57
C ALA A 77 -19.85 -10.89 24.68
N GLY A 78 -18.72 -10.19 24.89
CA GLY A 78 -17.92 -10.38 26.10
C GLY A 78 -16.42 -10.07 26.06
N GLN A 79 -15.69 -10.19 24.95
CA GLN A 79 -14.24 -9.88 24.90
C GLN A 79 -13.67 -9.59 23.48
N SER A 80 -12.61 -8.76 23.51
CA SER A 80 -11.69 -8.23 22.49
C SER A 80 -12.26 -7.48 21.28
N TYR A 81 -11.98 -6.17 21.28
CA TYR A 81 -12.09 -5.24 20.16
C TYR A 81 -11.43 -5.82 18.92
N GLN A 82 -12.16 -5.79 17.81
CA GLN A 82 -11.70 -6.27 16.53
C GLN A 82 -11.36 -5.06 15.67
N ASP A 83 -10.06 -4.75 15.59
CA ASP A 83 -9.59 -3.57 14.86
C ASP A 83 -9.36 -3.85 13.37
N ASP A 84 -9.73 -2.83 12.59
CA ASP A 84 -9.57 -2.51 11.18
C ASP A 84 -8.75 -3.46 10.27
N THR A 85 -9.28 -4.63 9.95
CA THR A 85 -8.80 -5.43 8.81
C THR A 85 -9.29 -4.93 7.44
N ARG A 86 -9.95 -3.77 7.35
CA ARG A 86 -10.61 -3.31 6.10
C ARG A 86 -9.65 -2.71 5.07
N ASN A 87 -8.48 -2.19 5.47
CA ASN A 87 -7.59 -1.43 4.58
C ASN A 87 -6.19 -2.04 4.41
N ARG A 88 -6.06 -3.37 4.50
CA ARG A 88 -4.77 -4.02 4.24
C ARG A 88 -4.48 -4.05 2.75
N TYR A 89 -3.29 -3.59 2.38
CA TYR A 89 -2.75 -3.66 1.03
C TYR A 89 -1.45 -4.44 1.00
N GLN A 90 -1.14 -4.98 -0.18
CA GLN A 90 0.16 -5.54 -0.49
C GLN A 90 0.80 -4.75 -1.62
N LEU A 91 2.09 -4.49 -1.46
CA LEU A 91 2.96 -3.95 -2.50
C LEU A 91 3.80 -5.07 -3.09
N LEU A 92 3.81 -5.17 -4.42
CA LEU A 92 4.80 -5.93 -5.17
C LEU A 92 5.84 -5.01 -5.78
N THR A 93 7.09 -5.39 -5.62
CA THR A 93 8.25 -4.73 -6.23
C THR A 93 9.24 -5.75 -6.76
N TRP A 94 10.10 -5.32 -7.68
CA TRP A 94 11.24 -6.10 -8.12
C TRP A 94 12.23 -6.37 -6.98
N LEU A 95 13.08 -7.39 -7.14
CA LEU A 95 14.07 -7.75 -6.12
C LEU A 95 15.20 -6.72 -5.95
N ASP A 96 15.42 -5.84 -6.92
CA ASP A 96 16.42 -4.77 -6.89
C ASP A 96 15.93 -3.50 -6.15
N ALA A 97 14.61 -3.33 -6.00
CA ALA A 97 14.03 -2.30 -5.15
C ALA A 97 14.56 -2.46 -3.71
N PRO A 98 14.69 -1.39 -2.91
CA PRO A 98 15.12 -1.53 -1.52
C PRO A 98 14.06 -2.27 -0.69
N VAL A 99 14.51 -2.90 0.42
CA VAL A 99 13.58 -3.47 1.40
C VAL A 99 12.89 -2.32 2.13
N ALA A 100 11.57 -2.27 2.05
CA ALA A 100 10.79 -1.25 2.73
C ALA A 100 10.70 -1.56 4.24
N SER A 101 10.89 -0.54 5.07
CA SER A 101 10.78 -0.62 6.53
C SER A 101 9.54 0.11 7.03
N ARG A 102 9.20 -0.05 8.32
CA ARG A 102 7.95 0.50 8.91
C ARG A 102 7.83 2.03 8.91
N ASP A 103 8.94 2.73 8.70
CA ASP A 103 8.98 4.19 8.61
C ASP A 103 8.76 4.69 7.17
N VAL A 104 8.64 3.76 6.21
CA VAL A 104 8.44 4.06 4.80
C VAL A 104 6.95 4.13 4.49
N CYS A 105 6.58 5.17 3.77
CA CYS A 105 5.30 5.33 3.11
C CYS A 105 5.46 5.04 1.61
N VAL A 106 4.36 4.60 0.99
CA VAL A 106 4.28 4.25 -0.42
C VAL A 106 3.15 5.03 -1.04
N ARG A 107 3.37 5.58 -2.23
CA ARG A 107 2.33 6.18 -3.07
C ARG A 107 2.49 5.72 -4.51
N VAL A 108 1.39 5.74 -5.27
CA VAL A 108 1.44 5.52 -6.73
C VAL A 108 1.61 6.88 -7.41
N THR A 109 2.67 7.02 -8.21
CA THR A 109 2.96 8.24 -8.97
C THR A 109 2.42 8.17 -10.40
N ALA A 110 2.31 6.96 -10.97
CA ALA A 110 1.64 6.72 -12.24
C ALA A 110 0.82 5.44 -12.16
N ALA A 111 -0.50 5.58 -12.29
CA ALA A 111 -1.43 4.45 -12.35
C ALA A 111 -1.76 4.13 -13.82
N THR A 112 -1.64 2.86 -14.19
CA THR A 112 -1.96 2.38 -15.53
C THR A 112 -3.36 1.79 -15.61
N VAL A 113 -3.80 1.10 -14.54
CA VAL A 113 -5.09 0.37 -14.53
C VAL A 113 -6.16 1.09 -13.74
N ASP A 114 -5.89 1.44 -12.47
CA ASP A 114 -6.85 2.08 -11.58
C ASP A 114 -6.36 3.47 -11.15
N GLN A 115 -6.94 4.51 -11.75
CA GLN A 115 -6.63 5.90 -11.42
C GLN A 115 -7.01 6.27 -9.98
N GLY A 116 -7.89 5.49 -9.32
CA GLY A 116 -8.23 5.65 -7.92
C GLY A 116 -7.07 5.37 -6.96
N LEU A 117 -5.96 4.80 -7.44
CA LEU A 117 -4.74 4.64 -6.67
C LEU A 117 -3.93 5.94 -6.53
N LEU A 118 -4.13 6.90 -7.44
CA LEU A 118 -3.46 8.21 -7.38
C LEU A 118 -3.98 8.99 -6.16
N ASN A 119 -3.07 9.69 -5.48
CA ASN A 119 -3.32 10.45 -4.23
C ASN A 119 -3.56 9.60 -2.96
N ARG A 120 -3.38 8.28 -3.03
CA ARG A 120 -3.43 7.42 -1.85
C ARG A 120 -2.02 7.17 -1.33
N VAL A 121 -1.92 7.05 -0.01
CA VAL A 121 -0.68 6.78 0.69
C VAL A 121 -0.88 5.57 1.58
N TRP A 122 0.05 4.64 1.52
CA TRP A 122 0.07 3.47 2.39
C TRP A 122 1.31 3.50 3.27
N ARG A 123 1.15 3.11 4.52
CA ARG A 123 2.25 2.92 5.46
C ARG A 123 2.64 1.45 5.49
N VAL A 124 3.94 1.17 5.43
CA VAL A 124 4.48 -0.18 5.55
C VAL A 124 4.27 -0.71 6.96
N LEU A 125 3.64 -1.88 7.10
CA LEU A 125 3.30 -2.50 8.38
C LEU A 125 4.45 -3.32 8.97
N ASP A 126 5.19 -3.99 8.10
CA ASP A 126 6.31 -4.84 8.50
C ASP A 126 7.41 -4.84 7.45
N LEU A 127 8.61 -5.25 7.85
CA LEU A 127 9.69 -5.49 6.90
C LEU A 127 9.20 -6.45 5.81
N SER A 128 9.58 -6.20 4.55
CA SER A 128 9.22 -7.07 3.43
C SER A 128 9.53 -8.52 3.79
N GLN A 129 8.54 -9.41 3.67
CA GLN A 129 8.69 -10.78 4.15
C GLN A 129 9.78 -11.52 3.39
N ALA A 130 10.55 -12.35 4.11
CA ALA A 130 11.42 -13.33 3.49
C ALA A 130 10.56 -14.31 2.68
N GLN A 131 10.72 -14.33 1.37
CA GLN A 131 10.03 -15.26 0.49
C GLN A 131 11.01 -16.21 -0.17
N THR A 132 10.55 -17.44 -0.41
CA THR A 132 11.26 -18.42 -1.25
C THR A 132 11.06 -18.14 -2.75
N LEU A 133 10.18 -17.21 -3.11
CA LEU A 133 9.96 -16.75 -4.48
C LEU A 133 11.02 -15.70 -4.87
N ALA A 134 11.98 -16.10 -5.70
CA ALA A 134 13.08 -15.24 -6.15
C ALA A 134 12.72 -14.34 -7.36
N VAL A 135 11.53 -13.72 -7.34
CA VAL A 135 11.03 -12.96 -8.49
C VAL A 135 10.57 -11.56 -8.13
N VAL A 136 9.77 -11.43 -7.06
CA VAL A 136 9.26 -10.16 -6.56
C VAL A 136 9.28 -10.17 -5.04
N ARG A 137 9.32 -8.98 -4.44
CA ARG A 137 9.11 -8.79 -3.01
C ARG A 137 7.67 -8.41 -2.75
N THR A 138 7.07 -8.99 -1.71
CA THR A 138 5.78 -8.57 -1.19
C THR A 138 5.96 -7.87 0.15
N THR A 139 5.35 -6.69 0.28
CA THR A 139 5.36 -5.90 1.51
C THR A 139 3.94 -5.62 1.95
N TRP A 140 3.64 -5.84 3.23
CA TRP A 140 2.34 -5.52 3.81
C TRP A 140 2.25 -4.04 4.15
N MET A 141 1.11 -3.44 3.84
CA MET A 141 0.84 -2.04 4.07
C MET A 141 -0.58 -1.81 4.56
N ASP A 142 -0.81 -0.66 5.15
CA ASP A 142 -2.13 -0.17 5.53
C ASP A 142 -2.34 1.23 4.94
N GLU A 143 -3.55 1.52 4.51
CA GLU A 143 -3.86 2.83 3.93
C GLU A 143 -3.94 3.90 5.00
N VAL A 144 -3.25 5.02 4.77
CA VAL A 144 -3.35 6.19 5.63
C VAL A 144 -4.65 6.92 5.29
N THR A 145 -5.68 6.69 6.11
CA THR A 145 -7.02 7.28 5.92
C THR A 145 -7.23 8.62 6.63
N GLN A 146 -6.27 9.10 7.43
CA GLN A 146 -6.48 10.30 8.24
C GLN A 146 -6.40 11.60 7.42
N GLN A 147 -7.56 12.21 7.20
CA GLN A 147 -7.71 13.66 7.26
C GLN A 147 -7.46 14.12 8.70
N SER A 148 -6.33 14.75 8.99
CA SER A 148 -6.19 15.51 10.23
C SER A 148 -6.98 16.82 10.10
N SER A 149 -8.29 16.78 10.35
CA SER A 149 -9.04 18.00 10.65
C SER A 149 -8.80 18.37 12.11
N ALA A 150 -7.62 18.95 12.38
CA ALA A 150 -7.43 19.81 13.56
C ALA A 150 -8.20 21.13 13.35
N ALA A 151 -9.52 21.01 13.16
CA ALA A 151 -10.46 22.11 13.05
C ALA A 151 -11.85 21.63 13.51
N GLN A 152 -11.91 20.82 14.57
CA GLN A 152 -13.12 20.76 15.39
C GLN A 152 -13.13 21.99 16.28
N ALA A 153 -13.78 23.01 15.73
CA ALA A 153 -14.06 24.28 16.35
C ALA A 153 -14.49 24.13 17.81
N ILE A 154 -13.87 24.96 18.63
CA ILE A 154 -14.29 25.38 19.96
C ILE A 154 -15.82 25.49 19.98
N GLN A 155 -16.50 24.61 20.72
CA GLN A 155 -17.91 24.75 21.03
C GLN A 155 -18.05 25.87 22.06
N PRO A 156 -18.68 27.03 21.76
CA PRO A 156 -18.99 27.98 22.82
C PRO A 156 -20.09 27.38 23.70
N ALA A 157 -19.85 27.40 25.01
CA ALA A 157 -20.79 26.96 26.03
C ALA A 157 -22.12 27.73 25.88
N ARG A 158 -23.14 27.07 25.31
CA ARG A 158 -24.52 27.56 25.30
C ARG A 158 -25.19 27.22 26.63
N GLU A 159 -25.24 28.27 27.46
CA GLU A 159 -26.35 28.71 28.30
C GLU A 159 -27.13 27.64 29.10
N ALA A 160 -27.01 27.76 30.43
CA ALA A 160 -27.81 27.07 31.42
C ALA A 160 -29.30 27.29 31.19
N HIS A 161 -30.02 26.19 30.96
CA HIS A 161 -31.48 26.16 30.95
C HIS A 161 -31.98 26.04 32.40
N THR A 162 -32.40 27.16 32.98
CA THR A 162 -33.18 27.18 34.23
C THR A 162 -34.60 26.66 33.94
N PRO A 163 -35.11 25.63 34.66
CA PRO A 163 -36.49 25.20 34.50
C PRO A 163 -37.45 26.19 35.20
N PRO A 164 -38.63 26.48 34.64
CA PRO A 164 -39.63 27.28 35.33
C PRO A 164 -40.50 26.38 36.24
N PHE A 165 -40.61 26.83 37.50
CA PHE A 165 -41.61 26.53 38.55
C PHE A 165 -41.91 25.07 38.93
#